data_AF-A0A1H0X2M8-F1
#
_entry.id   AF-A0A1H0X2M8-F1
#
_cell.length_a   1.000
_cell.length_b   1.000
_cell.length_c   1.000
_cell.angle_alpha   90.00
_cell.angle_beta   90.00
_cell.angle_gamma   90.00
#
_symmetry.space_group_name_H-M   'P 1'
#
loop_
_entity.id
_entity.type
_entity.pdbx_description
1 polymer ?
#
loop_
_entity_poly.entity_id
_entity_poly.type
_entity_poly.pdbx_seq_one_letter_code
_entity_poly.pdbx_strand_id
1 'polypeptide(L)'
;MSLLKKDSSIKEHFFIGYDLHKAGFIFDPPHIACNFNLDLLCGIAADFAKVSASGAGISVPKDGIIAELLKLLPSVSRDDFIVVLSLNKKGVMAGRITHRESQLFNELFDESF
;
A
#
# COMPACT_ATOMS: atom_id res chain seq x y z
N MET A 1 -10.30 21.81 -23.19
CA MET A 1 -10.20 20.37 -22.89
C MET A 1 -8.76 19.96 -23.02
N SER A 2 -8.05 19.84 -21.90
CA SER A 2 -6.65 19.41 -21.88
C SER A 2 -6.63 17.89 -21.98
N LEU A 3 -6.14 17.36 -23.11
CA LEU A 3 -5.67 15.99 -23.23
C LEU A 3 -4.44 15.87 -22.34
N LEU A 4 -4.64 15.54 -21.06
CA LEU A 4 -3.57 15.08 -20.21
C LEU A 4 -2.98 13.85 -20.88
N LYS A 5 -1.73 13.99 -21.32
CA LYS A 5 -0.92 12.94 -21.93
C LYS A 5 -1.01 11.70 -21.05
N LYS A 6 -1.58 10.64 -21.62
CA LYS A 6 -1.66 9.30 -21.04
C LYS A 6 -0.27 8.63 -21.09
N ASP A 7 0.76 9.32 -20.60
CA ASP A 7 2.00 8.68 -20.14
C ASP A 7 1.70 8.11 -18.76
N SER A 8 0.86 7.07 -18.73
CA SER A 8 0.45 6.45 -17.49
C SER A 8 1.60 5.60 -16.97
N SER A 9 2.52 6.25 -16.24
CA SER A 9 3.57 5.61 -15.44
C SER A 9 3.04 4.53 -14.48
N ILE A 10 1.73 4.53 -14.24
CA ILE A 10 0.98 3.52 -13.48
C ILE A 10 1.16 2.12 -14.10
N LYS A 11 1.22 1.98 -15.44
CA LYS A 11 1.43 0.66 -16.08
C LYS A 11 2.79 0.01 -15.79
N GLU A 12 3.76 0.76 -15.27
CA GLU A 12 5.10 0.24 -14.93
C GLU A 12 5.24 -0.17 -13.47
N HIS A 13 4.17 -0.02 -12.70
CA HIS A 13 4.14 -0.27 -11.27
C HIS A 13 3.16 -1.38 -10.94
N PHE A 14 3.57 -2.25 -10.04
CA PHE A 14 2.74 -3.23 -9.37
C PHE A 14 2.18 -2.59 -8.09
N PHE A 15 0.88 -2.70 -7.84
CA PHE A 15 0.21 -2.05 -6.71
C PHE A 15 -0.57 -3.07 -5.86
N ILE A 16 -0.54 -2.90 -4.54
CA ILE A 16 -1.45 -3.58 -3.62
C ILE A 16 -1.98 -2.56 -2.60
N GLY A 17 -3.29 -2.59 -2.38
CA GLY A 17 -3.99 -1.78 -1.39
C GLY A 17 -4.32 -2.58 -0.13
N TYR A 18 -4.06 -1.99 1.04
CA TYR A 18 -4.33 -2.55 2.34
C TYR A 18 -5.25 -1.60 3.12
N ASP A 19 -6.39 -2.13 3.58
CA ASP A 19 -7.34 -1.42 4.46
C ASP A 19 -7.01 -1.78 5.91
N LEU A 20 -6.23 -0.93 6.58
CA LEU A 20 -5.77 -1.18 7.94
C LEU A 20 -6.93 -1.19 8.96
N HIS A 21 -7.96 -0.37 8.75
CA HIS A 21 -9.14 -0.34 9.62
C HIS A 21 -9.92 -1.65 9.54
N LYS A 22 -10.17 -2.17 8.33
CA LYS A 22 -10.81 -3.49 8.16
C LYS A 22 -9.95 -4.64 8.67
N ALA A 23 -8.64 -4.50 8.64
CA ALA A 23 -7.73 -5.47 9.23
C ALA A 23 -7.71 -5.43 10.78
N GLY A 24 -8.35 -4.42 11.38
CA GLY A 24 -8.47 -4.24 12.84
C GLY A 24 -7.31 -3.48 13.46
N PHE A 25 -6.50 -2.75 12.66
CA PHE A 25 -5.38 -1.97 13.17
C PHE A 25 -5.84 -0.94 14.20
N ILE A 26 -5.13 -0.86 15.31
CA ILE A 26 -5.48 0.01 16.43
C ILE A 26 -4.73 1.34 16.28
N PHE A 27 -5.44 2.42 15.97
CA PHE A 27 -4.87 3.76 15.79
C PHE A 27 -4.77 4.57 17.09
N ASP A 28 -5.25 4.04 18.22
CA ASP A 28 -5.23 4.74 19.49
C ASP A 28 -3.79 4.95 19.98
N PRO A 29 -3.37 6.21 20.29
CA PRO A 29 -1.99 6.55 20.65
C PRO A 29 -1.31 5.71 21.74
N PRO A 30 -1.99 5.19 22.79
CA PRO A 30 -1.33 4.26 23.73
C PRO A 30 -1.09 2.86 23.16
N HIS A 31 -1.73 2.48 22.05
CA HIS A 31 -1.77 1.11 21.51
C HIS A 31 -1.25 0.98 20.08
N ILE A 32 -0.83 2.07 19.41
CA ILE A 32 -0.29 2.02 18.03
C ILE A 32 0.87 1.01 17.92
N ALA A 33 1.71 0.89 18.95
CA ALA A 33 2.85 -0.04 19.01
C ALA A 33 2.56 -1.36 19.74
N CYS A 34 1.28 -1.76 19.90
CA CYS A 34 0.96 -3.04 20.52
C CYS A 34 1.39 -4.23 19.65
N ASN A 35 1.59 -5.39 20.29
CA ASN A 35 2.00 -6.63 19.60
C ASN A 35 1.07 -6.99 18.44
N PHE A 36 -0.24 -6.78 18.59
CA PHE A 36 -1.22 -7.04 17.54
C PHE A 36 -0.95 -6.22 16.27
N ASN A 37 -0.70 -4.91 16.42
CA ASN A 37 -0.39 -4.04 15.27
C ASN A 37 0.93 -4.44 14.62
N LEU A 38 1.95 -4.81 15.41
CA LEU A 38 3.23 -5.28 14.88
C LEU A 38 3.07 -6.59 14.09
N ASP A 39 2.28 -7.54 14.61
CA ASP A 39 1.97 -8.79 13.92
C ASP A 39 1.22 -8.54 12.61
N LEU A 40 0.28 -7.59 12.61
CA LEU A 40 -0.47 -7.18 11.43
C LEU A 40 0.43 -6.57 10.36
N LEU A 41 1.34 -5.67 10.75
CA LEU A 41 2.34 -5.09 9.85
C LEU A 41 3.29 -6.15 9.29
N CYS A 42 3.71 -7.11 10.10
CA CYS A 42 4.53 -8.24 9.65
C CYS A 42 3.76 -9.12 8.65
N GLY A 43 2.47 -9.35 8.88
CA GLY A 43 1.58 -10.06 7.97
C GLY A 43 1.46 -9.37 6.62
N ILE A 44 1.20 -8.06 6.61
CA ILE A 44 1.14 -7.24 5.39
C ILE A 44 2.47 -7.28 4.64
N ALA A 45 3.60 -7.14 5.35
CA ALA A 45 4.92 -7.20 4.73
C ALA A 45 5.23 -8.57 4.11
N ALA A 46 4.82 -9.66 4.77
CA ALA A 46 4.97 -11.00 4.24
C ALA A 46 4.10 -11.24 3.01
N ASP A 47 2.86 -10.75 3.03
CA ASP A 47 1.94 -10.80 1.88
C ASP A 47 2.50 -10.00 0.69
N PHE A 48 2.85 -8.73 0.89
CA PHE A 48 3.40 -7.90 -0.18
C PHE A 48 4.67 -8.48 -0.80
N ALA A 49 5.60 -8.98 0.02
CA ALA A 49 6.82 -9.62 -0.47
C ALA A 49 6.51 -10.86 -1.31
N LYS A 50 5.56 -11.70 -0.87
CA LYS A 50 5.13 -12.89 -1.60
C LYS A 50 4.48 -12.53 -2.93
N VAL A 51 3.51 -11.62 -2.92
CA VAL A 51 2.75 -11.25 -4.12
C VAL A 51 3.65 -10.49 -5.10
N SER A 52 4.56 -9.64 -4.63
CA SER A 52 5.55 -8.96 -5.48
C SER A 52 6.50 -9.95 -6.16
N ALA A 53 6.96 -10.97 -5.43
CA ALA A 53 7.82 -12.00 -6.00
C ALA A 53 7.07 -12.84 -7.05
N SER A 54 5.80 -13.21 -6.81
CA SER A 54 5.01 -13.99 -7.76
C SER A 54 4.46 -13.18 -8.94
N GLY A 55 4.07 -11.93 -8.71
CA GLY A 55 3.38 -11.09 -9.69
C GLY A 55 4.32 -10.21 -10.51
N ALA A 56 5.37 -9.68 -9.89
CA ALA A 56 6.34 -8.79 -10.54
C ALA A 56 7.72 -9.46 -10.76
N GLY A 57 7.97 -10.64 -10.19
CA GLY A 57 9.28 -11.30 -10.26
C GLY A 57 10.36 -10.60 -9.42
N ILE A 58 9.97 -9.74 -8.47
CA ILE A 58 10.87 -8.92 -7.69
C ILE A 58 10.76 -9.31 -6.21
N SER A 59 11.90 -9.66 -5.60
CA SER A 59 11.99 -9.90 -4.17
C SER A 59 12.21 -8.57 -3.43
N VAL A 60 11.33 -8.26 -2.48
CA VAL A 60 11.42 -7.05 -1.65
C VAL A 60 11.66 -7.47 -0.19
N PRO A 61 12.65 -6.89 0.50
CA PRO A 61 12.92 -7.24 1.89
C PRO A 61 11.78 -6.76 2.80
N LYS A 62 11.32 -7.64 3.70
CA LYS A 62 10.22 -7.36 4.64
C LYS A 62 10.49 -6.14 5.51
N ASP A 63 11.72 -5.97 5.97
CA ASP A 63 12.10 -4.82 6.82
C ASP A 63 11.91 -3.49 6.10
N GLY A 64 12.19 -3.45 4.79
CA GLY A 64 11.94 -2.27 3.96
C GLY A 64 10.46 -1.95 3.83
N ILE A 65 9.62 -2.98 3.69
CA ILE A 65 8.15 -2.86 3.62
C ILE A 65 7.61 -2.34 4.95
N ILE A 66 8.03 -2.93 6.06
CA ILE A 66 7.62 -2.51 7.41
C ILE A 66 8.03 -1.05 7.66
N ALA A 67 9.27 -0.67 7.32
CA ALA A 67 9.74 0.69 7.48
C ALA A 67 8.89 1.70 6.68
N GLU A 68 8.46 1.33 5.47
CA GLU A 68 7.58 2.19 4.67
C GLU A 68 6.17 2.27 5.25
N LEU A 69 5.60 1.15 5.71
CA LEU A 69 4.29 1.14 6.38
C LEU A 69 4.30 2.03 7.62
N LEU A 70 5.33 1.92 8.47
CA LEU A 70 5.47 2.74 9.67
C LEU A 70 5.53 4.25 9.37
N LYS A 71 6.12 4.67 8.24
CA LYS A 71 6.12 6.08 7.81
C LYS A 71 4.73 6.56 7.42
N LEU A 72 3.87 5.68 6.91
CA LEU A 72 2.54 6.02 6.47
C LEU A 72 1.52 6.09 7.62
N LEU A 73 1.71 5.28 8.67
CA LEU A 73 0.76 5.20 9.79
C LEU A 73 0.28 6.56 10.35
N PRO A 74 1.15 7.59 10.55
CA PRO A 74 0.71 8.88 11.07
C PRO A 74 -0.31 9.61 10.18
N SER A 75 -0.37 9.24 8.89
CA SER A 75 -1.26 9.84 7.89
C SER A 75 -2.57 9.06 7.70
N VAL A 76 -2.70 7.87 8.31
CA VAL A 76 -3.95 7.09 8.33
C VAL A 76 -4.79 7.59 9.50
N SER A 77 -5.70 8.53 9.23
CA SER A 77 -6.43 9.27 10.27
C SER A 77 -7.94 8.99 10.31
N ARG A 78 -8.46 8.17 9.40
CA ARG A 78 -9.89 7.91 9.18
C ARG A 78 -10.11 6.52 8.56
N ASP A 79 -11.31 5.97 8.78
CA ASP A 79 -11.71 4.62 8.36
C ASP A 79 -11.73 4.38 6.84
N ASP A 80 -11.66 5.42 6.03
CA ASP A 80 -11.77 5.37 4.56
C ASP A 80 -10.41 5.35 3.83
N PHE A 81 -9.31 5.43 4.59
CA PHE A 81 -7.96 5.39 4.04
C PHE A 81 -7.51 3.98 3.67
N ILE A 82 -6.87 3.89 2.51
CA ILE A 82 -6.22 2.71 1.97
C ILE A 82 -4.73 3.01 1.85
N VAL A 83 -3.92 2.15 2.46
CA VAL A 83 -2.47 2.15 2.28
C VAL A 83 -2.16 1.43 0.97
N VAL A 84 -1.55 2.13 0.02
CA VAL A 84 -1.11 1.55 -1.25
C VAL A 84 0.39 1.39 -1.24
N LEU A 85 0.84 0.15 -1.35
CA LEU A 85 2.24 -0.15 -1.63
C LEU A 85 2.41 -0.34 -3.14
N SER A 86 3.41 0.32 -3.71
CA SER A 86 3.75 0.22 -5.12
C SER A 86 5.18 -0.25 -5.30
N LEU A 87 5.43 -1.03 -6.36
CA LEU A 87 6.75 -1.52 -6.73
C LEU A 87 6.94 -1.31 -8.23
N ASN A 88 7.99 -0.61 -8.62
CA ASN A 88 8.32 -0.47 -10.04
C ASN A 88 9.21 -1.64 -10.53
N LYS A 89 9.36 -1.75 -11.86
CA LYS A 89 10.23 -2.76 -12.50
C LYS A 89 11.70 -2.74 -12.06
N LYS A 90 12.17 -1.64 -11.45
CA LYS A 90 13.53 -1.51 -10.91
C LYS A 90 13.65 -2.00 -9.46
N GLY A 91 12.55 -2.46 -8.87
CA GLY A 91 12.48 -2.88 -7.47
C GLY A 91 12.42 -1.73 -6.47
N VAL A 92 12.14 -0.50 -6.93
CA VAL A 92 11.92 0.63 -6.03
C VAL A 92 10.49 0.57 -5.52
N MET A 93 10.37 0.44 -4.20
CA MET A 93 9.11 0.46 -3.50
C MET A 93 8.76 1.88 -3.06
N ALA A 94 7.48 2.24 -3.12
CA ALA A 94 6.96 3.47 -2.55
C ALA A 94 5.59 3.23 -1.92
N GLY A 95 5.39 3.78 -0.73
CA GLY A 95 4.13 3.78 -0.03
C GLY A 95 3.34 5.08 -0.26
N ARG A 96 2.02 4.96 -0.40
CA ARG A 96 1.09 6.10 -0.48
C ARG A 96 -0.18 5.81 0.29
N ILE A 97 -0.89 6.85 0.66
CA ILE A 97 -2.23 6.76 1.23
C ILE A 97 -3.21 7.35 0.24
N THR A 98 -4.33 6.65 0.06
CA THR A 98 -5.44 7.09 -0.79
C THR A 98 -6.76 6.84 -0.07
N HIS A 99 -7.86 7.36 -0.60
CA HIS A 99 -9.21 7.06 -0.09
C HIS A 99 -9.93 6.09 -1.01
N ARG A 100 -10.78 5.20 -0.47
CA ARG A 100 -11.57 4.27 -1.29
C ARG A 100 -12.45 4.97 -2.33
N GLU A 101 -12.91 6.19 -2.04
CA GLU A 101 -13.73 7.00 -2.95
C GLU A 101 -12.91 7.84 -3.93
N SER A 102 -11.58 7.85 -3.80
CA SER A 102 -10.74 8.67 -4.65
C SER A 102 -10.66 8.10 -6.07
N GLN A 103 -10.59 9.00 -7.05
CA GLN A 103 -10.30 8.64 -8.44
C GLN A 103 -8.99 7.83 -8.55
N LEU A 104 -7.99 8.11 -7.69
CA LEU A 104 -6.75 7.36 -7.64
C LEU A 104 -6.97 5.89 -7.23
N PHE A 105 -7.85 5.61 -6.26
CA PHE A 105 -8.16 4.22 -5.89
C PHE A 105 -8.80 3.48 -7.08
N ASN A 106 -9.75 4.10 -7.76
CA ASN A 106 -10.34 3.51 -8.97
C ASN A 106 -9.27 3.33 -10.07
N GLU A 107 -8.44 4.33 -10.37
CA GLU A 107 -7.37 4.19 -11.37
C GLU A 107 -6.35 3.10 -11.04
N LEU A 108 -6.17 2.73 -9.77
CA LEU A 108 -5.24 1.70 -9.31
C LEU A 108 -5.85 0.29 -9.27
N PHE A 109 -7.16 0.17 -9.01
CA PHE A 109 -7.82 -1.11 -8.70
C PHE A 109 -9.09 -1.38 -9.52
N ASP A 110 -9.51 -0.47 -10.40
CA ASP A 110 -10.66 -0.65 -11.28
C ASP A 110 -10.27 -1.52 -12.47
N GLU A 111 -10.69 -2.77 -12.45
CA GLU A 111 -10.55 -3.76 -13.52
C GLU A 111 -11.58 -3.54 -14.64
N SER A 112 -11.91 -2.29 -14.95
CA SER A 112 -12.78 -1.96 -16.09
C SER A 112 -12.04 -2.21 -17.41
N PHE A 113 -12.08 -3.47 -17.86
CA PHE A 113 -11.72 -3.93 -19.21
C PHE A 113 -12.82 -3.62 -20.24
#